data_AF-A0AAX3WSX3-F1
#
_entry.id   AF-A0AAX3WSX3-F1
#
_cell.length_a   1.000
_cell.length_b   1.000
_cell.length_c   1.000
_cell.angle_alpha   90.00
_cell.angle_beta   90.00
_cell.angle_gamma   90.00
#
_symmetry.space_group_name_H-M   'P 1'
#
loop_
_entity.id
_entity.type
_entity.pdbx_description
1 polymer ?
#
loop_
_entity_poly.entity_id
_entity_poly.type
_entity_poly.pdbx_seq_one_letter_code
_entity_poly.pdbx_strand_id
1 'polypeptide(L)'
;MLILWSVSFVIVIFAFVLGVVKLSWVYMLISTISSMPVASYYFFGANNAWKYIGLIPVFLLMLTVVFWFLEKRKRGVMANFIKM
;
A
#
# COMPACT_ATOMS: atom_id res chain seq x y z
N MET A 1 2.21 -24.90 1.11
CA MET A 1 3.21 -23.87 0.75
C MET A 1 2.71 -22.91 -0.33
N LEU A 2 2.16 -23.39 -1.45
CA LEU A 2 1.59 -22.53 -2.52
C LEU A 2 0.37 -21.68 -2.10
N ILE A 3 -0.50 -22.21 -1.25
CA ILE A 3 -1.74 -21.52 -0.84
C ILE A 3 -1.47 -20.22 -0.06
N LEU A 4 -0.51 -20.21 0.88
CA LEU A 4 -0.17 -18.99 1.63
C LEU A 4 0.35 -17.88 0.72
N TRP A 5 1.15 -18.26 -0.29
CA TRP A 5 1.69 -17.32 -1.27
C TRP A 5 0.57 -16.75 -2.16
N SER A 6 -0.29 -17.62 -2.71
CA SER A 6 -1.41 -17.20 -3.56
C SER A 6 -2.40 -16.31 -2.81
N VAL A 7 -2.77 -16.66 -1.58
CA VAL A 7 -3.71 -15.89 -0.76
C VAL A 7 -3.12 -14.53 -0.39
N SER A 8 -1.84 -14.49 0.01
CA SER A 8 -1.17 -13.22 0.32
C SER A 8 -1.07 -12.31 -0.90
N PHE A 9 -0.80 -12.87 -2.07
CA PHE A 9 -0.73 -12.12 -3.32
C PHE A 9 -2.09 -11.53 -3.72
N VAL A 10 -3.16 -12.31 -3.59
CA VAL A 10 -4.54 -11.86 -3.84
C VAL A 10 -4.93 -10.75 -2.86
N ILE A 11 -4.62 -10.89 -1.57
CA ILE A 11 -4.92 -9.86 -0.55
C ILE A 11 -4.19 -8.54 -0.86
N VAL A 12 -2.91 -8.60 -1.27
CA VAL A 12 -2.13 -7.40 -1.63
C VAL A 12 -2.75 -6.70 -2.83
N ILE A 13 -3.14 -7.43 -3.88
CA ILE A 13 -3.78 -6.85 -5.07
C ILE A 13 -5.14 -6.23 -4.73
N PHE A 14 -6.00 -6.95 -4.00
CA PHE A 14 -7.30 -6.43 -3.62
C PHE A 14 -7.18 -5.20 -2.71
N ALA A 15 -6.29 -5.22 -1.72
CA ALA A 15 -6.05 -4.07 -0.85
C ALA A 15 -5.49 -2.88 -1.63
N PHE A 16 -4.60 -3.12 -2.61
CA PHE A 16 -4.07 -2.09 -3.49
C PHE A 16 -5.17 -1.45 -4.35
N VAL A 17 -5.99 -2.27 -5.03
CA VAL A 17 -7.11 -1.78 -5.86
C VAL A 17 -8.11 -1.00 -5.02
N LEU A 18 -8.50 -1.52 -3.86
CA LEU A 18 -9.42 -0.81 -2.96
C LEU A 18 -8.82 0.48 -2.40
N GLY A 19 -7.52 0.49 -2.09
CA GLY A 19 -6.80 1.69 -1.64
C GLY A 19 -6.74 2.77 -2.71
N VAL A 20 -6.48 2.40 -3.97
CA VAL A 20 -6.52 3.32 -5.12
C VAL A 20 -7.94 3.83 -5.38
N VAL A 21 -8.94 2.95 -5.41
CA VAL A 21 -10.34 3.31 -5.71
C VAL A 21 -10.94 4.21 -4.63
N LYS A 22 -10.67 3.93 -3.35
CA LYS A 22 -11.21 4.73 -2.24
C LYS A 22 -10.39 5.98 -1.93
N LEU A 23 -9.24 6.18 -2.58
CA LEU A 23 -8.37 7.34 -2.37
C LEU A 23 -8.06 7.61 -0.89
N SER A 24 -8.01 6.55 -0.08
CA SER A 24 -7.97 6.66 1.38
C SER A 24 -6.64 6.17 1.91
N TRP A 25 -5.94 7.06 2.62
CA TRP A 25 -4.61 6.79 3.15
C TRP A 25 -4.58 5.57 4.09
N VAL A 26 -5.66 5.33 4.84
CA VAL A 26 -5.76 4.22 5.81
C VAL A 26 -5.68 2.87 5.11
N TYR A 27 -6.41 2.69 4.01
CA TYR A 27 -6.43 1.43 3.25
C TYR A 27 -5.08 1.18 2.57
N MET A 28 -4.40 2.23 2.10
CA MET A 28 -3.05 2.14 1.54
C MET A 28 -1.99 1.74 2.60
N LEU A 29 -2.16 2.21 3.83
CA LEU A 29 -1.29 1.87 4.95
C LEU A 29 -1.48 0.40 5.37
N ILE A 30 -2.73 -0.08 5.39
CA ILE A 30 -3.04 -1.49 5.64
C ILE A 30 -2.38 -2.38 4.57
N SER A 31 -2.41 -2.00 3.29
CA SER A 31 -1.73 -2.78 2.24
C SER A 31 -0.20 -2.76 2.37
N THR A 32 0.36 -1.64 2.83
CA THR A 32 1.80 -1.53 3.11
C THR A 32 2.22 -2.48 4.23
N ILE A 33 1.50 -2.46 5.36
CA ILE A 33 1.80 -3.32 6.51
C ILE A 33 1.58 -4.80 6.17
N SER A 34 0.53 -5.15 5.43
CA SER A 34 0.28 -6.54 5.03
C SER A 34 1.32 -7.06 4.03
N SER A 35 1.94 -6.18 3.23
CA SER A 35 3.01 -6.55 2.30
C SER A 35 4.38 -6.76 2.97
N MET A 36 4.60 -6.21 4.18
CA MET A 36 5.87 -6.35 4.90
C MET A 36 6.27 -7.80 5.17
N PRO A 37 5.42 -8.65 5.81
CA PRO A 37 5.78 -10.05 6.06
C PRO A 37 5.95 -10.84 4.76
N VAL A 38 5.21 -10.51 3.69
CA VAL A 38 5.36 -11.16 2.39
C VAL A 38 6.72 -10.84 1.77
N ALA A 39 7.14 -9.58 1.79
CA ALA A 39 8.41 -9.15 1.24
C ALA A 39 9.61 -9.61 2.08
N SER A 40 9.51 -9.52 3.42
CA SER A 40 10.62 -9.85 4.31
C SER A 40 10.85 -11.36 4.46
N TYR A 41 9.79 -12.18 4.59
CA TYR A 41 9.96 -13.63 4.76
C TYR A 41 10.25 -14.37 3.45
N TYR A 42 9.75 -13.91 2.30
CA TYR A 42 9.88 -14.66 1.05
C TYR A 42 11.00 -14.15 0.12
N PHE A 43 11.36 -12.86 0.16
CA PHE A 43 12.22 -12.26 -0.86
C PHE A 43 13.49 -11.58 -0.35
N PHE A 44 13.66 -11.42 0.97
CA PHE A 44 14.82 -10.74 1.55
C PHE A 44 16.14 -11.53 1.41
N GLY A 45 16.07 -12.84 1.13
CA GLY A 45 17.24 -13.71 0.92
C GLY A 45 17.48 -14.13 -0.53
N ALA A 46 16.69 -13.65 -1.49
CA ALA A 46 16.82 -14.08 -2.90
C ALA A 46 17.99 -13.36 -3.60
N ASN A 47 18.95 -14.12 -4.14
CA ASN A 47 20.07 -13.59 -4.94
C ASN A 47 19.74 -13.53 -6.44
N ASN A 48 18.49 -13.22 -6.77
CA ASN A 48 17.92 -13.33 -8.11
C ASN A 48 17.03 -12.10 -8.35
N ALA A 49 16.51 -11.92 -9.58
CA ALA A 49 15.59 -10.82 -9.92
C ALA A 49 14.35 -10.72 -8.99
N TRP A 50 14.03 -11.77 -8.24
CA TRP A 50 12.96 -11.78 -7.24
C TRP A 50 13.26 -10.90 -6.01
N LYS A 51 14.51 -10.45 -5.82
CA LYS A 51 14.88 -9.44 -4.81
C LYS A 51 14.11 -8.12 -4.97
N TYR A 52 13.74 -7.75 -6.20
CA TYR A 52 13.00 -6.53 -6.47
C TYR A 52 11.55 -6.59 -5.95
N ILE A 53 10.98 -7.79 -5.79
CA ILE A 53 9.66 -8.00 -5.20
C ILE A 53 9.69 -7.63 -3.70
N GLY A 54 10.87 -7.77 -3.05
CA GLY A 54 11.10 -7.29 -1.69
C GLY A 54 10.99 -5.77 -1.53
N LEU A 55 11.00 -4.99 -2.63
CA LEU A 55 10.84 -3.52 -2.61
C LEU A 55 9.38 -3.06 -2.71
N ILE A 56 8.43 -3.98 -2.93
CA ILE A 56 7.00 -3.66 -3.00
C ILE A 56 6.49 -2.87 -1.78
N PRO A 57 6.88 -3.19 -0.53
CA PRO A 57 6.43 -2.41 0.64
C PRO A 57 6.94 -0.97 0.59
N VAL A 58 8.16 -0.75 0.10
CA VAL A 58 8.75 0.61 -0.02
C VAL A 58 7.97 1.44 -1.03
N PHE A 59 7.58 0.83 -2.16
CA PHE A 59 6.75 1.48 -3.17
C PHE A 59 5.34 1.80 -2.64
N LEU A 60 4.71 0.86 -1.93
CA LEU A 60 3.41 1.05 -1.27
C LEU A 60 3.46 2.15 -0.20
N LEU A 61 4.58 2.27 0.52
CA LEU A 61 4.79 3.31 1.52
C LEU A 61 4.88 4.69 0.86
N MET A 62 5.62 4.83 -0.26
CA MET A 62 5.64 6.06 -1.05
C MET A 62 4.23 6.47 -1.51
N LEU A 63 3.46 5.52 -2.05
CA LEU A 63 2.06 5.77 -2.42
C LEU A 63 1.23 6.24 -1.24
N THR A 64 1.34 5.57 -0.08
CA THR A 64 0.61 5.95 1.13
C THR A 64 0.88 7.41 1.53
N VAL A 65 2.13 7.87 1.43
CA VAL A 65 2.50 9.27 1.68
C VAL A 65 1.84 10.21 0.65
N VAL A 66 1.83 9.86 -0.63
CA VAL A 66 1.15 10.65 -1.67
C VAL A 66 -0.35 10.76 -1.38
N PHE A 67 -1.04 9.65 -1.09
CA PHE A 67 -2.47 9.65 -0.74
C PHE A 67 -2.75 10.46 0.53
N TRP A 68 -1.87 10.42 1.53
CA TRP A 68 -1.96 11.26 2.72
C TRP A 68 -1.94 12.76 2.40
N PHE A 69 -1.03 13.19 1.52
CA PHE A 69 -0.97 14.60 1.08
C PHE A 69 -2.22 15.02 0.29
N LEU A 70 -2.74 14.14 -0.57
CA LEU A 70 -3.98 14.39 -1.32
C LEU A 70 -5.19 14.52 -0.39
N GLU A 71 -5.30 13.68 0.64
CA GLU A 71 -6.41 13.74 1.59
C GLU A 71 -6.35 14.97 2.50
N LYS A 72 -5.15 15.39 2.90
CA LYS A 72 -4.95 16.67 3.61
C LYS A 72 -5.40 17.87 2.76
N ARG A 73 -5.07 17.90 1.47
CA ARG A 73 -5.55 18.95 0.56
C ARG A 73 -7.08 18.96 0.47
N LYS A 74 -7.69 17.79 0.30
CA LYS A 74 -9.15 17.66 0.17
C LYS A 74 -9.89 18.19 1.41
N ARG A 75 -9.39 17.87 2.61
CA ARG A 75 -9.93 18.39 3.88
C ARG A 75 -9.71 19.90 4.06
N GLY A 76 -8.55 20.42 3.67
CA GLY A 76 -8.27 21.86 3.72
C GLY A 76 -9.18 22.69 2.82
N VAL A 77 -9.50 22.20 1.61
CA VAL A 77 -10.46 22.84 0.71
C VAL A 77 -11.87 22.84 1.29
N MET A 78 -12.34 21.71 1.84
CA MET A 78 -13.65 21.59 2.47
C MET A 78 -13.80 22.52 3.69
N ALA A 79 -12.74 22.65 4.50
CA ALA A 79 -12.74 23.54 5.67
C ALA A 79 -12.82 25.03 5.31
N ASN A 80 -12.26 25.44 4.18
CA ASN A 80 -12.39 26.81 3.67
C ASN A 80 -13.76 27.09 3.05
N PHE A 81 -14.38 26.10 2.42
CA PHE A 81 -15.73 26.23 1.85
C PHE A 81 -16.81 26.40 2.92
N ILE A 82 -16.70 25.71 4.06
CA ILE A 82 -17.66 25.82 5.18
C ILE A 82 -17.55 27.17 5.91
N LYS A 83 -16.40 27.86 5.81
CA LYS A 83 -16.16 29.16 6.45
C LYS A 83 -16.67 30.36 5.66
N MET A 84 -17.18 30.15 4.46
CA MET A 84 -17.67 31.19 3.53
C MET A 84 -19.19 31.31 3.62
#